data_AF-A0A3B9G1B1-F1
#
_entry.id   AF-A0A3B9G1B1-F1
#
_cell.length_a   1.000
_cell.length_b   1.000
_cell.length_c   1.000
_cell.angle_alpha   90.00
_cell.angle_beta   90.00
_cell.angle_gamma   90.00
#
_symmetry.space_group_name_H-M   'P 1'
#
loop_
_entity.id
_entity.type
_entity.pdbx_description
1 polymer ?
#
loop_
_entity_poly.entity_id
_entity_poly.type
_entity_poly.pdbx_seq_one_letter_code
_entity_poly.pdbx_strand_id
1 'polypeptide(L)'
;IDLGGRKITVIHTPGHSPGHCCFWEADRQYLYAGDLIYSGCLYAYYPSTDPYQFWQSVRRVRQLPVGKILPGHHSLDIAADMIGRIDDAFEQLYMENGLKQGSGLFDYPDFQIHI
;
A
#
# COMPACT_ATOMS: atom_id res chain seq x y z
N ILE A 1 -12.45 -10.52 12.08
CA ILE A 1 -12.81 -9.92 13.39
C ILE A 1 -14.22 -9.38 13.27
N ASP A 2 -15.09 -9.67 14.23
CA ASP A 2 -16.43 -9.08 14.31
C ASP A 2 -16.44 -8.05 15.45
N LEU A 3 -16.76 -6.79 15.12
CA LEU A 3 -16.80 -5.67 16.05
C LEU A 3 -18.25 -5.20 16.29
N GLY A 4 -19.16 -6.15 16.57
CA GLY A 4 -20.57 -5.85 16.83
C GLY A 4 -21.38 -5.72 15.54
N GLY A 5 -21.24 -6.70 14.63
CA GLY A 5 -21.85 -6.71 13.30
C GLY A 5 -20.97 -6.06 12.22
N ARG A 6 -19.86 -5.43 12.61
CA ARG A 6 -18.89 -4.85 11.69
C ARG A 6 -17.76 -5.86 11.43
N LYS A 7 -17.80 -6.49 10.26
CA LYS A 7 -16.84 -7.53 9.88
C LYS A 7 -15.59 -6.92 9.26
N ILE A 8 -14.46 -7.16 9.90
CA ILE A 8 -13.13 -6.72 9.46
C ILE A 8 -12.25 -7.93 9.15
N THR A 9 -11.70 -7.96 7.94
CA THR A 9 -10.68 -8.93 7.51
C THR A 9 -9.30 -8.30 7.71
N VAL A 10 -8.45 -8.97 8.47
CA VAL A 10 -7.03 -8.57 8.59
C VAL A 10 -6.27 -9.12 7.39
N ILE A 11 -5.49 -8.27 6.74
CA ILE A 11 -4.66 -8.66 5.59
C ILE A 11 -3.22 -8.33 5.97
N HIS A 12 -2.41 -9.37 6.18
CA HIS A 12 -0.98 -9.19 6.39
C HIS A 12 -0.35 -8.64 5.11
N THR A 13 0.30 -7.49 5.24
CA THR A 13 0.80 -6.66 4.15
C THR A 13 2.20 -6.17 4.49
N PRO A 14 3.20 -7.07 4.58
CA PRO A 14 4.56 -6.71 4.93
C PRO A 14 5.21 -5.88 3.82
N GLY A 15 6.29 -5.17 4.15
CA GLY A 15 7.06 -4.38 3.20
C GLY A 15 7.44 -3.02 3.76
N HIS A 16 6.47 -2.23 4.22
CA HIS A 16 6.76 -1.04 5.03
C HIS A 16 7.35 -1.42 6.39
N SER A 17 6.83 -2.49 6.99
CA SER A 17 7.44 -3.17 8.13
C SER A 17 7.07 -4.65 8.10
N PRO A 18 7.77 -5.54 8.83
CA PRO A 18 7.47 -6.97 8.81
C PRO A 18 6.07 -7.31 9.35
N GLY A 19 5.57 -6.50 10.28
CA GLY A 19 4.27 -6.68 10.93
C GLY A 19 3.12 -5.86 10.32
N HIS A 20 3.36 -5.10 9.25
CA HIS A 20 2.35 -4.20 8.70
C HIS A 20 1.12 -4.98 8.20
N CYS A 21 -0.07 -4.48 8.53
CA CYS A 21 -1.35 -5.07 8.13
C CYS A 21 -2.30 -3.99 7.62
N CYS A 22 -3.03 -4.30 6.55
CA CYS A 22 -4.23 -3.57 6.18
C CYS A 22 -5.46 -4.25 6.79
N PHE A 23 -6.54 -3.49 6.92
CA PHE A 23 -7.82 -4.00 7.38
C PHE A 23 -8.90 -3.70 6.35
N TRP A 24 -9.64 -4.73 5.96
CA TRP A 24 -10.66 -4.67 4.93
C TRP A 24 -12.06 -4.83 5.51
N GLU A 25 -12.95 -3.89 5.21
CA GLU A 25 -14.37 -3.95 5.56
C GLU A 25 -15.20 -4.09 4.28
N ALA A 26 -15.56 -5.33 3.94
CA ALA A 26 -16.22 -5.66 2.68
C ALA A 26 -17.56 -4.94 2.50
N ASP A 27 -18.39 -4.88 3.54
CA ASP A 27 -19.74 -4.31 3.49
C ASP A 27 -19.75 -2.83 3.14
N ARG A 28 -18.67 -2.09 3.48
CA ARG A 28 -18.50 -0.67 3.15
C ARG A 28 -17.56 -0.42 1.98
N GLN A 29 -16.87 -1.46 1.55
CA GLN A 29 -15.76 -1.38 0.62
C GLN A 29 -14.60 -0.47 1.11
N TYR A 30 -14.33 -0.48 2.43
CA TYR A 30 -13.30 0.38 3.04
C TYR A 30 -12.00 -0.39 3.27
N LEU A 31 -10.90 0.17 2.80
CA LEU A 31 -9.55 -0.32 3.09
C LEU A 31 -8.84 0.64 4.04
N TYR A 32 -8.58 0.16 5.26
CA TYR A 32 -7.65 0.79 6.20
C TYR A 32 -6.24 0.40 5.77
N ALA A 33 -5.61 1.28 5.00
CA ALA A 33 -4.40 0.95 4.26
C ALA A 33 -3.11 1.17 5.06
N GLY A 34 -3.16 1.96 6.14
CA GLY A 34 -1.97 2.34 6.89
C GLY A 34 -0.93 2.96 5.97
N ASP A 35 0.30 2.47 6.04
CA ASP A 35 1.44 3.00 5.29
C ASP A 35 1.67 2.28 3.95
N LEU A 36 0.71 1.47 3.52
CA LEU A 36 0.78 0.79 2.23
C LEU A 36 0.32 1.68 1.07
N ILE A 37 -0.74 2.48 1.29
CA ILE A 37 -1.39 3.29 0.24
C ILE A 37 -1.73 4.66 0.81
N TYR A 38 -0.97 5.69 0.42
CA TYR A 38 -1.25 7.08 0.77
C TYR A 38 -0.62 8.04 -0.25
N SER A 39 -1.15 9.26 -0.33
CA SER A 39 -0.54 10.38 -1.09
C SER A 39 0.71 10.86 -0.37
N GLY A 40 1.84 11.01 -1.07
CA GLY A 40 3.12 11.38 -0.48
C GLY A 40 4.20 10.33 -0.72
N CYS A 41 5.24 10.30 0.10
CA CYS A 41 6.38 9.41 -0.11
C CYS A 41 6.18 8.06 0.60
N LEU A 42 5.98 6.98 -0.16
CA LEU A 42 5.93 5.60 0.32
C LEU A 42 7.34 5.13 0.66
N TYR A 43 7.58 4.84 1.95
CA TYR A 43 8.91 4.48 2.44
C TYR A 43 9.11 2.96 2.48
N ALA A 44 10.00 2.49 1.60
CA ALA A 44 10.51 1.12 1.52
C ALA A 44 12.07 1.08 1.56
N TYR A 45 12.69 2.07 2.23
CA TYR A 45 14.15 2.26 2.30
C TYR A 45 14.77 2.02 3.69
N TYR A 46 13.95 1.84 4.73
CA TYR A 46 14.47 1.59 6.08
C TYR A 46 15.03 0.17 6.21
N PRO A 47 15.98 -0.11 7.14
CA PRO A 47 16.53 -1.45 7.32
C PRO A 47 15.50 -2.56 7.59
N SER A 48 14.34 -2.21 8.13
CA SER A 48 13.23 -3.14 8.40
C SER A 48 12.22 -3.28 7.25
N THR A 49 12.41 -2.56 6.15
CA THR A 49 11.51 -2.59 4.99
C THR A 49 11.97 -3.61 3.95
N ASP A 50 11.05 -4.04 3.08
CA ASP A 50 11.33 -4.92 1.95
C ASP A 50 10.51 -4.44 0.74
N PRO A 51 11.15 -3.84 -0.29
CA PRO A 51 10.47 -3.29 -1.47
C PRO A 51 9.65 -4.32 -2.24
N TYR A 52 10.17 -5.55 -2.35
CA TYR A 52 9.48 -6.60 -3.08
C TYR A 52 8.25 -7.08 -2.32
N GLN A 53 8.34 -7.26 -1.00
CA GLN A 53 7.18 -7.58 -0.16
C GLN A 53 6.16 -6.42 -0.15
N PHE A 54 6.63 -5.17 -0.15
CA PHE A 54 5.75 -4.00 -0.25
C PHE A 54 4.91 -4.09 -1.53
N TRP A 55 5.54 -4.31 -2.67
CA TRP A 55 4.83 -4.50 -3.93
C TRP A 55 3.84 -5.66 -3.90
N GLN A 56 4.24 -6.83 -3.38
CA GLN A 56 3.35 -7.98 -3.24
C GLN A 56 2.14 -7.67 -2.34
N SER A 57 2.31 -6.82 -1.34
CA SER A 57 1.24 -6.35 -0.46
C SER A 57 0.29 -5.40 -1.19
N VAL A 58 0.81 -4.47 -2.00
CA VAL A 58 -0.01 -3.62 -2.89
C VAL A 58 -0.84 -4.49 -3.84
N ARG A 59 -0.22 -5.47 -4.50
CA ARG A 59 -0.91 -6.42 -5.40
C ARG A 59 -2.03 -7.18 -4.71
N ARG A 60 -1.82 -7.56 -3.44
CA ARG A 60 -2.83 -8.28 -2.65
C ARG A 60 -4.07 -7.42 -2.39
N VAL A 61 -3.90 -6.15 -2.02
CA VAL A 61 -5.04 -5.26 -1.78
C VAL A 61 -5.70 -4.77 -3.08
N ARG A 62 -4.96 -4.71 -4.20
CA ARG A 62 -5.51 -4.40 -5.54
C ARG A 62 -6.62 -5.37 -5.98
N GLN A 63 -6.62 -6.61 -5.49
CA GLN A 63 -7.65 -7.60 -5.81
C GLN A 63 -9.00 -7.35 -5.11
N LEU A 64 -9.06 -6.40 -4.18
CA LEU A 64 -10.27 -6.09 -3.42
C LEU A 64 -11.10 -5.03 -4.14
N PRO A 65 -12.44 -5.09 -4.06
CA PRO A 65 -13.31 -4.07 -4.63
C PRO A 65 -13.35 -2.81 -3.73
N VAL A 66 -12.20 -2.13 -3.55
CA VAL A 66 -12.06 -0.97 -2.67
C VAL A 66 -12.83 0.23 -3.24
N GLY A 67 -13.74 0.79 -2.45
CA GLY A 67 -14.45 2.02 -2.75
C GLY A 67 -13.90 3.23 -2.00
N LYS A 68 -13.26 3.02 -0.84
CA LYS A 68 -12.62 4.08 -0.05
C LYS A 68 -11.33 3.61 0.60
N ILE A 69 -10.29 4.43 0.49
CA ILE A 69 -9.00 4.23 1.14
C ILE A 69 -8.94 5.12 2.40
N LEU A 70 -8.45 4.54 3.49
CA LEU A 70 -8.18 5.21 4.76
C LEU A 70 -6.69 5.04 5.07
N PRO A 71 -5.84 6.01 4.68
CA PRO A 71 -4.39 5.94 4.85
C PRO A 71 -3.94 6.20 6.29
N GLY A 72 -2.69 5.87 6.61
CA GLY A 72 -2.02 6.26 7.85
C GLY A 72 -1.59 7.73 7.91
N HIS A 73 -1.43 8.37 6.75
CA HIS A 73 -0.87 9.72 6.61
C HIS A 73 -1.59 10.59 5.58
N HIS A 74 -1.33 11.90 5.68
CA HIS A 74 -1.76 12.92 4.72
C HIS A 74 -3.29 13.07 4.59
N SER A 75 -3.84 12.92 3.39
CA SER A 75 -5.24 13.23 3.07
C SER A 75 -6.12 11.99 3.13
N LEU A 76 -7.39 12.17 3.55
CA LEU A 76 -8.43 11.14 3.37
C LEU A 76 -9.08 11.18 1.98
N ASP A 77 -8.84 12.25 1.22
CA ASP A 77 -9.34 12.42 -0.14
C ASP A 77 -8.36 11.74 -1.11
N ILE A 78 -8.44 10.41 -1.15
CA ILE A 78 -7.64 9.55 -2.02
C ILE A 78 -8.58 8.74 -2.91
N ALA A 79 -8.38 8.86 -4.21
CA ALA A 79 -9.12 8.09 -5.19
C ALA A 79 -8.71 6.61 -5.14
N ALA A 80 -9.69 5.70 -5.23
CA ALA A 80 -9.47 4.26 -5.07
C ALA A 80 -8.52 3.66 -6.13
N ASP A 81 -8.42 4.29 -7.31
CA ASP A 81 -7.52 3.91 -8.40
C ASP A 81 -6.04 4.12 -8.04
N MET A 82 -5.73 4.88 -6.98
CA MET A 82 -4.35 5.07 -6.48
C MET A 82 -3.68 3.72 -6.17
N ILE A 83 -4.43 2.70 -5.72
CA ILE A 83 -3.88 1.35 -5.51
C ILE A 83 -3.31 0.78 -6.81
N GLY A 84 -4.06 0.93 -7.92
CA GLY A 84 -3.61 0.47 -9.24
C GLY A 84 -2.38 1.24 -9.72
N ARG A 85 -2.37 2.56 -9.55
CA ARG A 85 -1.23 3.40 -9.97
C ARG A 85 0.05 3.10 -9.17
N ILE A 86 -0.06 2.82 -7.88
CA ILE A 86 1.08 2.38 -7.06
C ILE A 86 1.55 0.98 -7.51
N ASP A 87 0.64 0.05 -7.82
CA ASP A 87 1.01 -1.27 -8.31
C ASP A 87 1.75 -1.21 -9.65
N ASP A 88 1.23 -0.42 -10.60
CA ASP A 88 1.84 -0.23 -11.92
C ASP A 88 3.23 0.43 -11.79
N ALA A 89 3.40 1.36 -10.85
CA ALA A 89 4.69 1.98 -10.51
C ALA A 89 5.71 0.95 -9.96
N PHE A 90 5.31 0.10 -9.01
CA PHE A 90 6.17 -0.96 -8.52
C PHE A 90 6.49 -2.02 -9.59
N GLU A 91 5.54 -2.34 -10.47
CA GLU A 91 5.78 -3.25 -11.60
C GLU A 91 6.83 -2.69 -12.55
N GLN A 92 6.77 -1.40 -12.88
CA GLN A 92 7.81 -0.75 -13.68
C GLN A 92 9.18 -0.86 -13.00
N LEU A 93 9.27 -0.50 -11.72
CA LEU A 93 10.52 -0.60 -10.95
C LEU A 93 11.04 -2.05 -10.88
N TYR A 94 10.16 -3.04 -10.79
CA TYR A 94 10.54 -4.44 -10.84
C TYR A 94 11.17 -4.83 -12.17
N MET A 95 10.57 -4.44 -13.30
CA MET A 95 11.09 -4.72 -14.65
C MET A 95 12.47 -4.09 -14.86
N GLU A 96 12.73 -2.95 -14.20
CA GLU A 96 14.01 -2.24 -14.23
C GLU A 96 15.03 -2.76 -13.19
N ASN A 97 14.72 -3.84 -12.45
CA ASN A 97 15.50 -4.40 -11.35
C ASN A 97 15.73 -3.44 -10.16
N GLY A 98 14.84 -2.46 -9.98
CA GLY A 98 14.91 -1.38 -8.97
C GLY A 98 14.25 -1.71 -7.62
N LEU A 99 13.64 -2.88 -7.43
CA LEU A 99 13.12 -3.29 -6.12
C LEU A 99 14.23 -3.83 -5.19
N LYS A 100 15.26 -3.01 -4.98
CA LYS A 100 16.42 -3.33 -4.14
C LYS A 100 16.71 -2.14 -3.23
N GLN A 101 16.85 -2.40 -1.94
CA GLN A 101 17.20 -1.38 -0.94
C GLN A 101 18.30 -0.42 -1.44
N GLY A 102 18.05 0.89 -1.31
CA GLY A 102 18.96 1.95 -1.74
C GLY A 102 18.91 2.27 -3.24
N SER A 103 17.81 1.95 -3.93
CA SER A 103 17.62 2.30 -5.34
C SER A 103 17.25 3.77 -5.54
N GLY A 104 16.84 4.48 -4.49
CA GLY A 104 16.63 5.92 -4.47
C GLY A 104 15.15 6.31 -4.42
N LEU A 105 14.91 7.58 -4.75
CA LEU A 105 13.59 8.20 -4.76
C LEU A 105 13.03 8.26 -6.17
N PHE A 106 11.80 7.80 -6.34
CA PHE A 106 11.06 7.77 -7.60
C PHE A 106 9.80 8.62 -7.49
N ASP A 107 9.64 9.58 -8.39
CA ASP A 107 8.53 10.54 -8.39
C ASP A 107 7.39 10.12 -9.33
N TYR A 108 6.16 10.22 -8.84
CA TYR A 108 4.92 10.06 -9.60
C TYR A 108 3.99 11.25 -9.31
N PRO A 109 2.93 11.50 -10.10
CA PRO A 109 2.11 12.71 -9.95
C PRO A 109 1.52 12.93 -8.55
N ASP A 110 1.09 11.87 -7.86
CA ASP A 110 0.38 11.96 -6.57
C ASP A 110 1.14 11.33 -5.38
N PHE A 111 2.25 10.65 -5.66
CA PHE A 111 3.03 9.92 -4.66
C PHE A 111 4.48 9.77 -5.11
N GLN A 112 5.34 9.40 -4.17
CA GLN A 112 6.72 9.02 -4.43
C GLN A 112 6.94 7.62 -3.85
N ILE A 113 7.93 6.91 -4.38
CA ILE A 113 8.40 5.65 -3.81
C ILE A 113 9.87 5.84 -3.45
N HIS A 114 10.23 5.64 -2.19
CA HIS A 114 11.62 5.65 -1.76
C HIS A 114 12.04 4.24 -1.37
N ILE A 115 12.99 3.68 -2.13
CA ILE A 115 13.53 2.32 -1.96
C ILE A 115 15.01 2.39 -1.63
#